data_AF-A0A945HHJ7-F1
#
_entry.id   AF-A0A945HHJ7-F1
#
_cell.length_a   1.000
_cell.length_b   1.000
_cell.length_c   1.000
_cell.angle_alpha   90.00
_cell.angle_beta   90.00
_cell.angle_gamma   90.00
#
_symmetry.space_group_name_H-M   'P 1'
#
loop_
_entity.id
_entity.type
_entity.pdbx_description
1 polymer ?
#
loop_
_entity_poly.entity_id
_entity_poly.type
_entity_poly.pdbx_seq_one_letter_code
_entity_poly.pdbx_strand_id
1 'polypeptide(L)'
;MKTLILFSLIISTFIFSFSFCFAQEIEPIRVRDGLITSYREADLNTDSSTDYNRSPIDVISATINVALTVIPGVYLIYALYAGILWITSYGEQQKVKRARDILITGSIGFALVYMAAMIVYEILDLILTNSYV
;
A
#
# COMPACT_ATOMS: atom_id res chain seq x y z
N MET A 1 -0.07 15.39 -34.37
CA MET A 1 -0.77 14.11 -34.61
C MET A 1 0.06 12.89 -34.16
N LYS A 2 1.33 12.75 -34.59
CA LYS A 2 2.20 11.61 -34.22
C LYS A 2 2.39 11.41 -32.70
N THR A 3 2.54 12.51 -31.96
CA THR A 3 2.68 12.52 -30.48
C THR A 3 1.41 12.12 -29.73
N LEU A 4 0.22 12.37 -30.29
CA LEU A 4 -1.04 11.96 -29.68
C LEU A 4 -1.27 10.45 -29.82
N ILE A 5 -0.87 9.88 -30.96
CA ILE A 5 -0.95 8.44 -31.23
C ILE A 5 0.01 7.66 -30.33
N LEU A 6 1.23 8.17 -30.14
CA LEU A 6 2.22 7.57 -29.22
C LEU A 6 1.74 7.57 -27.76
N PHE A 7 1.08 8.64 -27.32
CA PHE A 7 0.53 8.72 -25.96
C PHE A 7 -0.62 7.72 -25.74
N SER A 8 -1.51 7.57 -26.73
CA SER A 8 -2.60 6.59 -26.69
C SER A 8 -2.09 5.15 -26.67
N LEU A 9 -0.99 4.85 -27.36
CA LEU A 9 -0.40 3.51 -27.40
C LEU A 9 0.22 3.15 -26.05
N ILE A 10 0.96 4.07 -25.42
CA ILE A 10 1.53 3.91 -24.08
C ILE A 10 0.44 3.70 -23.01
N ILE A 11 -0.66 4.44 -23.10
CA ILE A 11 -1.79 4.30 -22.16
C ILE A 11 -2.50 2.95 -22.33
N SER A 12 -2.65 2.47 -23.56
CA SER A 12 -3.25 1.16 -23.83
C SER A 12 -2.38 0.02 -23.31
N THR A 13 -1.05 0.11 -23.45
CA THR A 13 -0.12 -0.90 -22.92
C THR A 13 -0.12 -0.91 -21.39
N PHE A 14 -0.20 0.27 -20.77
CA PHE A 14 -0.28 0.41 -19.31
C PHE A 14 -1.59 -0.17 -18.75
N ILE A 15 -2.73 0.05 -19.42
CA ILE A 15 -4.03 -0.50 -19.03
C ILE A 15 -4.06 -2.03 -19.22
N PHE A 16 -3.46 -2.55 -20.29
CA PHE A 16 -3.39 -3.99 -20.56
C PHE A 16 -2.49 -4.73 -19.55
N SER A 17 -1.40 -4.11 -19.10
CA SER A 17 -0.58 -4.63 -18.00
C SER A 17 -1.28 -4.60 -16.64
N PHE A 18 -2.30 -3.75 -16.46
CA PHE A 18 -3.08 -3.66 -15.23
C PHE A 18 -4.26 -4.65 -15.19
N SER A 19 -4.55 -5.37 -16.28
CA SER A 19 -5.71 -6.29 -16.37
C SER A 19 -5.51 -7.67 -15.75
N PHE A 20 -4.35 -7.99 -15.16
CA PHE A 20 -4.15 -9.22 -14.39
C PHE A 20 -3.89 -8.92 -12.91
N CYS A 21 -4.82 -8.22 -12.27
CA CYS A 21 -5.05 -8.40 -10.84
C CYS A 21 -6.40 -9.12 -10.74
N PHE A 22 -6.37 -10.45 -10.87
CA PHE A 22 -7.47 -11.26 -10.36
C PHE A 22 -7.65 -10.84 -8.91
N ALA A 23 -8.90 -10.54 -8.54
CA ALA A 23 -9.27 -10.32 -7.16
C ALA A 23 -8.68 -11.48 -6.34
N GLN A 24 -7.61 -11.21 -5.60
CA GLN A 24 -7.28 -12.01 -4.45
C GLN A 24 -8.57 -12.02 -3.63
N GLU A 25 -9.12 -13.20 -3.42
CA GLU A 25 -9.90 -13.45 -2.23
C GLU A 25 -9.03 -12.92 -1.09
N ILE A 26 -9.39 -11.74 -0.59
CA ILE A 26 -8.93 -11.29 0.71
C ILE A 26 -9.63 -12.28 1.64
N GLU A 27 -9.00 -13.44 1.86
CA GLU A 27 -9.11 -14.16 3.12
C GLU A 27 -9.20 -13.06 4.18
N PRO A 28 -10.36 -12.93 4.86
CA PRO A 28 -10.63 -11.74 5.66
C PRO A 28 -9.42 -11.55 6.55
N ILE A 29 -8.70 -10.42 6.38
CA ILE A 29 -7.57 -10.08 7.23
C ILE A 29 -8.09 -10.38 8.63
N ARG A 30 -7.53 -11.42 9.24
CA ARG A 30 -7.89 -11.81 10.58
C ARG A 30 -7.32 -10.66 11.41
N VAL A 31 -8.06 -9.56 11.53
CA VAL A 31 -7.82 -8.51 12.52
C VAL A 31 -7.81 -9.16 13.91
N ARG A 32 -8.45 -10.33 14.02
CA ARG A 32 -8.28 -11.30 15.09
C ARG A 32 -6.82 -11.73 15.31
N ASP A 33 -6.03 -12.09 14.30
CA ASP A 33 -4.63 -12.50 14.48
C ASP A 33 -3.70 -11.33 14.82
N GLY A 34 -3.88 -10.14 14.24
CA GLY A 34 -3.07 -8.97 14.63
C GLY A 34 -3.31 -8.55 16.09
N LEU A 35 -4.57 -8.59 16.53
CA LEU A 35 -4.93 -8.25 17.91
C LEU A 35 -4.57 -9.37 18.89
N ILE A 36 -4.83 -10.65 18.56
CA ILE A 36 -4.45 -11.81 19.39
C ILE A 36 -2.93 -11.99 19.45
N THR A 37 -2.18 -11.66 18.41
CA THR A 37 -0.70 -11.72 18.45
C THR A 37 -0.16 -10.64 19.38
N SER A 38 -0.69 -9.42 19.34
CA SER A 38 -0.32 -8.38 20.32
C SER A 38 -0.78 -8.69 21.75
N TYR A 39 -1.91 -9.40 21.93
CA TYR A 39 -2.35 -9.89 23.26
C TYR A 39 -1.51 -11.08 23.75
N ARG A 40 -1.08 -11.98 22.87
CA ARG A 40 -0.27 -13.16 23.19
C ARG A 40 1.21 -12.82 23.39
N GLU A 41 1.67 -11.71 22.83
CA GLU A 41 2.98 -11.11 23.14
C GLU A 41 2.96 -10.28 24.43
N ALA A 42 1.78 -9.79 24.85
CA ALA A 42 1.59 -9.11 26.12
C ALA A 42 1.32 -10.06 27.30
N ASP A 43 0.92 -11.32 27.03
CA ASP A 43 0.75 -12.36 28.03
C ASP A 43 2.08 -13.09 28.30
N LEU A 44 2.69 -12.75 29.42
CA LEU A 44 3.95 -13.31 29.88
C LEU A 44 3.74 -14.78 30.30
N ASN A 45 4.35 -15.67 29.51
CA ASN A 45 4.65 -17.09 29.78
C ASN A 45 3.54 -18.11 29.46
N THR A 46 3.70 -18.81 28.34
CA THR A 46 3.80 -20.28 28.36
C THR A 46 4.67 -20.71 27.19
N ASP A 47 5.80 -21.31 27.56
CA ASP A 47 6.77 -22.04 26.74
C ASP A 47 7.72 -21.21 25.86
N SER A 48 8.61 -20.54 26.59
CA SER A 48 10.01 -20.36 26.25
C SER A 48 10.65 -21.66 25.73
N SER A 49 10.54 -21.90 24.43
CA SER A 49 11.66 -22.40 23.64
C SER A 49 12.12 -21.23 22.76
N THR A 50 13.27 -20.70 23.16
CA THR A 50 14.10 -19.75 22.46
C THR A 50 14.24 -20.10 20.98
N ASP A 51 13.42 -19.52 20.11
CA ASP A 51 13.79 -19.25 18.74
C ASP A 51 14.23 -17.79 18.65
N TYR A 52 15.49 -17.56 19.00
CA TYR A 52 16.21 -16.34 18.65
C TYR A 52 16.53 -16.33 17.14
N ASN A 53 15.55 -16.72 16.32
CA ASN A 53 15.59 -16.79 14.88
C ASN A 53 14.30 -16.17 14.37
N ARG A 54 14.04 -14.90 14.73
CA ARG A 54 13.10 -14.09 13.97
C ARG A 54 13.63 -14.10 12.54
N SER A 55 12.98 -14.87 11.69
CA SER A 55 13.32 -14.88 10.28
C SER A 55 13.24 -13.43 9.82
N PRO A 56 14.20 -12.92 9.04
CA PRO A 56 14.13 -11.57 8.49
C PRO A 56 12.76 -11.28 7.83
N ILE A 57 12.12 -12.33 7.31
CA ILE A 57 10.78 -12.35 6.74
C ILE A 57 9.68 -11.88 7.73
N ASP A 58 9.76 -12.26 9.01
CA ASP A 58 8.75 -11.91 10.01
C ASP A 58 8.82 -10.41 10.36
N VAL A 59 10.03 -9.87 10.45
CA VAL A 59 10.25 -8.44 10.72
C VAL A 59 9.78 -7.59 9.53
N ILE A 60 10.09 -8.04 8.31
CA ILE A 60 9.70 -7.36 7.08
C ILE A 60 8.17 -7.36 6.92
N SER A 61 7.53 -8.52 7.09
CA SER A 61 6.07 -8.64 6.95
C SER A 61 5.31 -7.85 8.02
N ALA A 62 5.77 -7.83 9.28
CA ALA A 62 5.17 -7.00 10.33
C ALA A 62 5.26 -5.51 10.00
N THR A 63 6.43 -5.05 9.52
CA THR A 63 6.66 -3.63 9.18
C THR A 63 5.75 -3.18 8.04
N ILE A 64 5.63 -3.99 6.98
CA ILE A 64 4.79 -3.67 5.82
C ILE A 64 3.32 -3.64 6.20
N ASN A 65 2.85 -4.58 7.03
CA ASN A 65 1.45 -4.59 7.49
C ASN A 65 1.07 -3.33 8.28
N VAL A 66 1.95 -2.86 9.16
CA VAL A 66 1.73 -1.60 9.90
C VAL A 66 1.72 -0.41 8.95
N ALA A 67 2.65 -0.35 7.99
CA ALA A 67 2.69 0.72 7.00
C ALA A 67 1.42 0.75 6.14
N LEU A 68 0.94 -0.41 5.67
CA LEU A 68 -0.24 -0.54 4.82
C LEU A 68 -1.56 -0.24 5.54
N THR A 69 -1.62 -0.32 6.86
CA THR A 69 -2.83 0.07 7.61
C THR A 69 -2.86 1.55 7.93
N VAL A 70 -1.72 2.13 8.30
CA VAL A 70 -1.66 3.53 8.76
C VAL A 70 -1.59 4.52 7.59
N ILE A 71 -0.76 4.26 6.58
CA ILE A 71 -0.49 5.21 5.49
C ILE A 71 -1.73 5.55 4.65
N PRO A 72 -2.58 4.59 4.22
CA PRO A 72 -3.78 4.92 3.47
C PRO A 72 -4.75 5.79 4.27
N GLY A 73 -4.86 5.55 5.59
CA GLY A 73 -5.69 6.36 6.49
C GLY A 73 -5.22 7.81 6.54
N VAL A 74 -3.91 8.03 6.68
CA VAL A 74 -3.32 9.38 6.66
C VAL A 74 -3.53 10.05 5.30
N TYR A 75 -3.27 9.33 4.20
CA TYR A 75 -3.47 9.84 2.85
C TYR A 75 -4.92 10.26 2.60
N LEU A 76 -5.89 9.46 3.07
CA LEU A 76 -7.31 9.77 2.92
C LEU A 76 -7.70 11.08 3.61
N ILE A 77 -7.16 11.33 4.81
CA ILE A 77 -7.39 12.59 5.54
C ILE A 77 -6.85 13.79 4.75
N TYR A 78 -5.64 13.67 4.20
CA TYR A 78 -5.06 14.73 3.36
C TYR A 78 -5.81 14.93 2.04
N ALA A 79 -6.26 13.84 1.41
CA ALA A 79 -7.05 13.90 0.19
C ALA A 79 -8.39 14.60 0.43
N LEU A 80 -9.04 14.32 1.55
CA LEU A 80 -10.28 15.00 1.94
C LEU A 80 -10.05 16.48 2.22
N TYR A 81 -8.99 16.82 2.96
CA TYR A 81 -8.59 18.21 3.20
C TYR A 81 -8.36 18.97 1.88
N ALA A 82 -7.60 18.39 0.96
CA ALA A 82 -7.34 18.98 -0.34
C ALA A 82 -8.62 19.08 -1.19
N GLY A 83 -9.51 18.09 -1.13
CA GLY A 83 -10.80 18.12 -1.81
C GLY A 83 -11.69 19.27 -1.32
N ILE A 84 -11.80 19.46 -0.01
CA ILE A 84 -12.53 20.59 0.58
C ILE A 84 -11.88 21.91 0.16
N LEU A 85 -10.55 22.01 0.24
CA LEU A 85 -9.82 23.20 -0.19
C LEU A 85 -10.09 23.53 -1.66
N TRP A 86 -10.14 22.53 -2.54
CA TRP A 86 -10.42 22.71 -3.96
C TRP A 86 -11.83 23.25 -4.21
N ILE A 87 -12.84 22.67 -3.58
CA ILE A 87 -14.25 23.07 -3.75
C ILE A 87 -14.51 24.47 -3.14
N THR A 88 -13.87 24.77 -2.01
CA THR A 88 -14.03 26.06 -1.30
C THR A 88 -13.13 27.17 -1.84
N SER A 89 -12.41 26.95 -2.94
CA SER A 89 -11.47 27.93 -3.48
C SER A 89 -12.13 29.16 -4.12
N TYR A 90 -13.45 29.17 -4.36
CA TYR A 90 -14.18 30.28 -5.02
C TYR A 90 -13.53 30.80 -6.32
N GLY A 91 -12.77 29.95 -7.04
CA GLY A 91 -12.05 30.34 -8.25
C GLY A 91 -10.67 30.98 -8.03
N GLU A 92 -10.20 31.09 -6.79
CA GLU A 92 -8.86 31.58 -6.47
C GLU A 92 -7.80 30.57 -6.94
N GLN A 93 -7.07 30.93 -8.00
CA GLN A 93 -6.11 30.05 -8.67
C GLN A 93 -5.04 29.50 -7.73
N GLN A 94 -4.63 30.26 -6.72
CA GLN A 94 -3.62 29.83 -5.77
C GLN A 94 -4.11 28.68 -4.87
N LYS A 95 -5.35 28.74 -4.41
CA LYS A 95 -5.97 27.70 -3.57
C LYS A 95 -6.26 26.43 -4.38
N VAL A 96 -6.76 26.60 -5.60
CA VAL A 96 -6.98 25.48 -6.55
C VAL A 96 -5.67 24.76 -6.84
N LYS A 97 -4.61 25.52 -7.15
CA LYS A 97 -3.28 24.94 -7.41
C LYS A 97 -2.76 24.19 -6.20
N ARG A 98 -2.84 24.79 -5.00
CA ARG A 98 -2.39 24.15 -3.76
C ARG A 98 -3.13 22.84 -3.47
N ALA A 99 -4.46 22.83 -3.62
CA ALA A 99 -5.25 21.61 -3.44
C ALA A 99 -4.84 20.52 -4.43
N ARG A 100 -4.67 20.89 -5.70
CA ARG A 100 -4.22 19.97 -6.75
C ARG A 100 -2.81 19.43 -6.49
N ASP A 101 -1.90 20.28 -6.04
CA ASP A 101 -0.52 19.87 -5.72
C ASP A 101 -0.49 18.87 -4.56
N ILE A 102 -1.32 19.06 -3.53
CA ILE A 102 -1.47 18.11 -2.41
C ILE A 102 -2.00 16.77 -2.94
N LEU A 103 -3.04 16.78 -3.78
CA LEU A 103 -3.62 15.56 -4.33
C LEU A 103 -2.64 14.80 -5.22
N ILE A 104 -1.96 15.49 -6.14
CA ILE A 104 -1.02 14.86 -7.08
C ILE A 104 0.20 14.31 -6.32
N THR A 105 0.84 15.14 -5.50
CA THR A 105 2.06 14.74 -4.78
C THR A 105 1.75 13.66 -3.75
N GLY A 106 0.62 13.78 -3.06
CA GLY A 106 0.14 12.75 -2.13
C GLY A 106 -0.19 11.43 -2.82
N SER A 107 -0.86 11.48 -3.98
CA SER A 107 -1.20 10.28 -4.77
C SER A 107 0.06 9.56 -5.23
N ILE A 108 1.08 10.30 -5.68
CA ILE A 108 2.35 9.71 -6.13
C ILE A 108 3.06 9.02 -4.95
N GLY A 109 3.14 9.67 -3.79
CA GLY A 109 3.73 9.07 -2.60
C GLY A 109 2.98 7.82 -2.14
N PHE A 110 1.65 7.88 -2.14
CA PHE A 110 0.79 6.74 -1.81
C PHE A 110 0.98 5.57 -2.79
N ALA A 111 0.99 5.86 -4.09
CA ALA A 111 1.21 4.85 -5.13
C ALA A 111 2.58 4.18 -5.00
N LEU A 112 3.64 4.94 -4.71
CA LEU A 112 4.99 4.40 -4.50
C LEU A 112 5.05 3.42 -3.33
N VAL A 113 4.42 3.75 -2.20
CA VAL A 113 4.37 2.85 -1.04
C VAL A 113 3.63 1.57 -1.38
N TYR A 114 2.51 1.68 -2.10
CA TYR A 114 1.71 0.53 -2.49
C TYR A 114 2.46 -0.39 -3.46
N MET A 115 3.16 0.20 -4.44
CA MET A 115 4.02 -0.53 -5.38
C MET A 115 5.17 -1.25 -4.66
N ALA A 116 5.82 -0.58 -3.71
CA ALA A 116 6.89 -1.19 -2.93
C ALA A 116 6.40 -2.41 -2.13
N ALA A 117 5.23 -2.30 -1.50
CA ALA A 117 4.64 -3.42 -0.76
C ALA A 117 4.32 -4.60 -1.69
N MET A 118 3.71 -4.35 -2.86
CA MET A 118 3.43 -5.40 -3.85
C MET A 118 4.71 -6.14 -4.27
N ILE A 119 5.77 -5.42 -4.60
CA ILE A 119 7.04 -6.04 -5.02
C ILE A 119 7.60 -6.95 -3.92
N VAL A 120 7.55 -6.52 -2.65
CA VAL A 120 8.09 -7.34 -1.55
C VAL A 120 7.27 -8.61 -1.33
N TYR A 121 5.93 -8.53 -1.42
CA TYR A 121 5.09 -9.71 -1.29
C TYR A 121 5.32 -10.72 -2.42
N GLU A 122 5.46 -10.25 -3.65
CA GLU A 122 5.78 -11.09 -4.81
C GLU A 122 7.13 -11.81 -4.65
N ILE A 123 8.15 -11.08 -4.17
CA ILE A 123 9.47 -11.69 -3.91
C ILE A 123 9.39 -12.72 -2.78
N LEU A 124 8.62 -12.44 -1.74
CA LEU A 124 8.45 -13.37 -0.63
C LEU A 124 7.76 -14.66 -1.09
N ASP A 125 6.70 -14.54 -1.88
CA ASP A 125 5.97 -15.68 -2.43
C ASP A 125 6.86 -16.54 -3.35
N LEU A 126 7.70 -15.89 -4.17
CA LEU A 126 8.69 -16.58 -5.02
C LEU A 126 9.69 -17.39 -4.18
N ILE A 127 10.20 -16.82 -3.08
CA ILE A 127 11.17 -17.51 -2.20
C ILE A 127 10.51 -18.70 -1.49
N LEU A 128 9.29 -18.52 -0.99
CA LEU A 128 8.57 -19.58 -0.29
C LEU A 128 8.19 -20.71 -1.24
N THR A 129 7.64 -20.39 -2.42
CA THR A 129 7.28 -21.36 -3.46
C THR A 129 8.48 -22.20 -3.91
N ASN A 130 9.66 -21.60 -4.07
CA ASN A 130 10.88 -22.31 -4.45
C ASN A 130 11.43 -23.25 -3.36
N SER A 131 11.01 -23.09 -2.09
CA SER A 131 11.43 -23.97 -0.99
C SER A 131 10.62 -25.27 -0.88
N TYR A 132 9.45 -25.34 -1.54
CA TYR A 132 8.56 -26.51 -1.54
C TYR A 132 8.75 -27.42 -2.77
N VAL A 133 9.77 -27.18 -3.60
CA VAL A 133 10.22 -28.03 -4.73
C VAL A 133 11.60 -28.59 -4.40
#